data_AF-A0A2A6MHE9-F1
#
_entry.id   AF-A0A2A6MHE9-F1
#
_cell.length_a   1.000
_cell.length_b   1.000
_cell.length_c   1.000
_cell.angle_alpha   90.00
_cell.angle_beta   90.00
_cell.angle_gamma   90.00
#
_symmetry.space_group_name_H-M   'P 1'
#
loop_
_entity.id
_entity.type
_entity.pdbx_description
1 polymer ?
#
loop_
_entity_poly.entity_id
_entity_poly.type
_entity_poly.pdbx_seq_one_letter_code
_entity_poly.pdbx_strand_id
1 'polypeptide(L)' 'MKSERVWSCDPIGPDELKMIEKIFRKELQVRALPLESEEAHVLAAKLIEAYQSGIRDTTGLAAAAKRC' A
#
# COMPACT_ATOMS: atom_id res chain seq x y z
N MET A 1 -31.47 -14.09 -6.57
CA MET A 1 -31.09 -12.66 -6.62
C MET A 1 -29.57 -12.59 -6.62
N LYS A 2 -28.97 -11.87 -7.57
CA LYS A 2 -27.52 -11.81 -7.73
C LYS A 2 -26.95 -11.12 -6.49
N SER A 3 -26.05 -11.81 -5.79
CA SER A 3 -25.28 -11.20 -4.70
C SER A 3 -24.44 -10.11 -5.34
N GLU A 4 -24.91 -8.87 -5.19
CA GLU A 4 -24.13 -7.68 -5.47
C GLU A 4 -22.91 -7.79 -4.55
N ARG A 5 -21.79 -8.25 -5.11
CA ARG A 5 -20.50 -8.04 -4.46
C ARG A 5 -20.39 -6.53 -4.32
N VAL A 6 -20.68 -6.02 -3.13
CA VAL A 6 -20.37 -4.65 -2.75
C VAL A 6 -18.86 -4.55 -2.88
N TRP A 7 -18.39 -4.08 -4.03
CA TRP A 7 -17.04 -3.60 -4.16
C TRP A 7 -17.03 -2.29 -3.38
N SER A 8 -16.87 -2.40 -2.06
CA SER A 8 -16.49 -1.30 -1.20
C SER A 8 -15.06 -0.92 -1.59
N CYS A 9 -14.94 -0.29 -2.76
CA CYS A 9 -13.79 0.51 -3.11
C CYS A 9 -13.85 1.71 -2.17
N ASP A 10 -13.44 1.52 -0.93
CA ASP A 10 -13.30 2.66 -0.04
C ASP A 10 -12.12 3.45 -0.57
N PRO A 11 -12.37 4.69 -1.03
CA PRO A 11 -11.36 5.49 -1.69
C PRO A 11 -10.18 5.71 -0.76
N ILE A 12 -8.99 5.90 -1.34
CA ILE A 12 -7.82 6.29 -0.55
C ILE A 12 -8.05 7.74 -0.10
N GLY A 13 -8.38 7.92 1.17
CA GLY A 13 -8.53 9.22 1.78
C GLY A 13 -7.20 9.83 2.21
N PRO A 14 -7.22 11.06 2.75
CA PRO A 14 -6.01 11.77 3.17
C PRO A 14 -5.22 11.03 4.25
N ASP A 15 -5.89 10.36 5.20
CA ASP A 15 -5.21 9.67 6.30
C ASP A 15 -4.65 8.31 5.86
N GLU A 16 -5.34 7.64 4.93
CA GLU A 16 -4.85 6.43 4.29
C GLU A 16 -3.64 6.72 3.40
N LEU A 17 -3.64 7.84 2.66
CA LEU A 17 -2.46 8.30 1.93
C LEU A 17 -1.28 8.54 2.86
N LYS A 18 -1.46 9.24 3.99
CA LYS A 18 -0.37 9.43 4.98
C LYS A 18 0.14 8.12 5.55
N MET A 19 -0.76 7.17 5.82
CA MET A 19 -0.39 5.85 6.32
C MET A 19 0.46 5.09 5.30
N ILE A 20 0.01 5.03 4.04
CA ILE A 20 0.73 4.38 2.94
C ILE A 20 2.09 5.05 2.73
N GLU A 21 2.15 6.38 2.69
CA GLU A 21 3.40 7.13 2.53
C GLU A 21 4.39 6.85 3.67
N LYS A 22 3.92 6.81 4.92
CA LYS A 22 4.76 6.51 6.08
C LYS A 22 5.39 5.12 5.97
N ILE A 23 4.63 4.12 5.52
CA ILE A 23 5.14 2.76 5.32
C ILE A 23 6.14 2.74 4.17
N PHE A 24 5.78 3.36 3.04
CA PHE A 24 6.63 3.46 1.86
C PHE A 24 8.01 4.06 2.18
N ARG A 25 8.04 5.25 2.80
CA ARG A 25 9.30 5.93 3.17
C ARG A 25 10.15 5.11 4.14
N LYS A 26 9.52 4.44 5.10
CA LYS A 26 10.22 3.56 6.04
C LYS A 26 10.89 2.40 5.31
N GLU A 27 10.21 1.78 4.37
CA GLU A 27 10.73 0.65 3.60
C GLU A 27 11.83 1.08 2.62
N LEU A 28 11.72 2.25 1.99
CA LEU A 28 12.82 2.83 1.20
C LEU A 28 14.07 3.03 2.06
N GLN A 29 13.91 3.58 3.26
CA GLN A 29 15.03 3.81 4.19
C GLN A 29 15.68 2.49 4.63
N VAL A 30 14.88 1.49 4.99
CA VAL A 30 15.37 0.16 5.41
C VAL A 30 16.15 -0.53 4.28
N ARG A 31 15.72 -0.36 3.04
CA ARG A 31 16.34 -0.98 1.85
C ARG A 31 17.43 -0.11 1.20
N ALA A 32 17.66 1.10 1.72
CA ALA A 32 18.52 2.11 1.11
C ALA A 32 18.19 2.39 -0.38
N LEU A 33 16.90 2.40 -0.72
CA LEU A 33 16.42 2.63 -2.08
C LEU A 33 16.25 4.13 -2.37
N PRO A 34 16.72 4.62 -3.52
CA PRO A 34 16.35 5.95 -4.02
C PRO A 34 14.84 6.04 -4.28
N LEU A 35 14.26 7.23 -4.06
CA LEU A 35 12.83 7.46 -4.26
C LEU A 35 12.36 7.23 -5.71
N GLU A 36 13.23 7.51 -6.68
CA GLU A 36 12.94 7.42 -8.12
C GLU A 36 13.45 6.11 -8.73
N SER A 37 13.82 5.11 -7.91
CA SER A 37 14.25 3.82 -8.43
C SER A 37 13.08 2.98 -8.90
N GLU A 38 13.33 2.03 -9.81
CA GLU A 38 12.31 1.10 -10.28
C GLU A 38 11.71 0.28 -9.13
N GLU A 39 12.54 -0.12 -8.16
CA GLU A 39 12.12 -0.83 -6.96
C GLU A 39 11.19 0.03 -6.08
N ALA A 40 11.43 1.34 -6.00
CA ALA A 40 10.54 2.26 -5.31
C ALA A 40 9.18 2.35 -5.99
N HIS A 41 9.13 2.38 -7.33
CA HIS A 41 7.88 2.34 -8.08
C HIS A 41 7.11 1.02 -7.84
N VAL A 42 7.80 -0.12 -7.89
CA VAL A 42 7.20 -1.44 -7.63
C VAL A 42 6.65 -1.52 -6.20
N LEU A 43 7.39 -1.02 -5.22
CA LEU A 43 6.96 -0.99 -3.82
C LEU A 43 5.71 -0.11 -3.63
N ALA A 44 5.66 1.07 -4.25
CA ALA A 44 4.51 1.95 -4.19
C ALA A 44 3.27 1.30 -4.81
N ALA A 45 3.40 0.69 -5.99
CA ALA A 45 2.31 -0.02 -6.66
C ALA A 45 1.74 -1.14 -5.77
N LYS A 46 2.61 -1.97 -5.18
CA LYS A 46 2.17 -3.07 -4.30
C LYS A 46 1.47 -2.60 -3.03
N LEU A 47 1.89 -1.47 -2.45
CA LEU A 47 1.19 -0.89 -1.30
C LEU A 47 -0.21 -0.40 -1.67
N ILE A 48 -0.37 0.22 -2.84
CA ILE A 48 -1.67 0.67 -3.36
C ILE A 48 -2.58 -0.53 -3.65
N GLU A 49 -2.06 -1.55 -4.33
CA GLU A 49 -2.79 -2.80 -4.63
C GLU A 49 -3.21 -3.52 -3.34
N ALA A 50 -2.32 -3.62 -2.36
CA ALA A 50 -2.62 -4.20 -1.05
C ALA A 50 -3.79 -3.46 -0.38
N TYR A 51 -3.75 -2.13 -0.37
CA TYR A 51 -4.83 -1.32 0.19
C TYR A 51 -6.16 -1.56 -0.55
N GLN A 52 -6.13 -1.49 -1.87
CA GLN A 52 -7.31 -1.69 -2.72
C GLN A 52 -7.88 -3.11 -2.63
N SER A 53 -7.05 -4.11 -2.30
CA SER A 53 -7.49 -5.48 -2.04
C SER A 53 -8.19 -5.67 -0.68
N GLY A 54 -8.16 -4.66 0.18
CA GLY A 54 -8.82 -4.65 1.49
C GLY A 54 -7.88 -4.64 2.69
N ILE A 55 -6.56 -4.55 2.51
CA ILE A 55 -5.60 -4.46 3.62
C ILE A 55 -5.52 -3.00 4.09
N ARG A 56 -6.16 -2.69 5.23
CA ARG A 56 -6.33 -1.29 5.68
C ARG A 56 -5.63 -0.93 6.96
N ASP A 57 -4.95 -1.88 7.59
CA ASP A 57 -4.18 -1.62 8.79
C ASP A 57 -2.69 -1.49 8.47
N THR A 58 -2.00 -0.74 9.33
CA THR A 58 -0.56 -0.48 9.21
C THR A 58 0.29 -1.75 9.20
N THR A 59 -0.13 -2.79 9.95
CA THR A 59 0.65 -4.02 10.11
C THR A 59 0.53 -4.88 8.85
N GLY A 60 -0.68 -5.02 8.31
CA GLY A 60 -0.96 -5.71 7.06
C GLY A 60 -0.24 -5.07 5.87
N LEU A 61 -0.30 -3.75 5.75
CA LEU A 61 0.39 -3.02 4.68
C LEU A 61 1.92 -3.13 4.79
N ALA A 62 2.48 -3.02 6.00
CA ALA A 62 3.91 -3.23 6.22
C ALA A 62 4.35 -4.66 5.90
N ALA A 63 3.50 -5.66 6.19
CA ALA A 63 3.77 -7.04 5.82
C ALA A 63 3.70 -7.25 4.29
N ALA A 64 2.77 -6.58 3.60
CA ALA A 64 2.69 -6.60 2.14
C ALA A 64 3.97 -6.01 1.50
N ALA A 65 4.43 -4.86 2.01
CA ALA A 65 5.67 -4.24 1.55
C ALA A 65 6.89 -5.17 1.67
N LYS A 66 7.04 -5.90 2.78
CA LYS A 66 8.17 -6.81 3.00
C LYS A 66 8.21 -8.04 2.09
N ARG A 67 7.10 -8.38 1.42
CA ARG A 67 7.04 -9.47 0.44
C ARG A 67 7.49 -9.04 -0.95
N CYS A 68 7.94 -7.80 -1.11
CA CYS A 68 8.41 -7.22 -2.35
C CYS A 68 9.90 -7.40 -2.55
#